data_AF-A0A6I3M0P7-F1
#
_entry.id   AF-A0A6I3M0P7-F1
#
_cell.length_a   1.000
_cell.length_b   1.000
_cell.length_c   1.000
_cell.angle_alpha   90.00
_cell.angle_beta   90.00
_cell.angle_gamma   90.00
#
_symmetry.space_group_name_H-M   'P 1'
#
loop_
_entity.id
_entity.type
_entity.pdbx_description
1 polymer ?
#
loop_
_entity_poly.entity_id
_entity_poly.type
_entity_poly.pdbx_seq_one_letter_code
_entity_poly.pdbx_strand_id
1 'polypeptide(L)'
;MNIIELFENAGIYKENIRDFSAEDIEKARRQFEIERSGNSNVQHDLGDNLILAMQNFAGQLLFISNNRILYNFFSKKNYSRNRFNSDYKVSSSKEDVQAFIDKFLSKDLDAILNQLIEQNRFDNIDDFLAVKEYLPENSMENLSKKVSEKLDFAIDSINGNLQLSDINRTVEFLKYRSFYVLVSHFRSTEKDEKIKTVYNKVYNLHSNSAVRHELMNPMISSLVNYNAVNYDLNALFRKNKDALDAANERVSDSGSSSGFSGWSIVVVIIIVIRVILLLARLGRA
;
A
#
# COMPACT_ATOMS: atom_id res chain seq x y z
N MET A 1 -11.52 -0.65 -17.88
CA MET A 1 -12.30 0.57 -17.57
C MET A 1 -13.58 0.10 -16.95
N ASN A 2 -13.94 0.61 -15.77
CA ASN A 2 -15.20 0.29 -15.09
C ASN A 2 -16.26 1.41 -15.23
N ILE A 3 -17.47 1.19 -14.69
CA ILE A 3 -18.58 2.13 -14.85
C ILE A 3 -18.31 3.49 -14.17
N ILE A 4 -17.49 3.54 -13.12
CA ILE A 4 -17.12 4.78 -12.41
C ILE A 4 -16.09 5.57 -13.23
N GLU A 5 -15.12 4.90 -13.86
CA GLU A 5 -14.19 5.54 -14.82
C GLU A 5 -14.94 6.14 -16.01
N LEU A 6 -15.92 5.40 -16.57
CA LEU A 6 -16.74 5.90 -17.66
C LEU A 6 -17.62 7.09 -17.22
N PHE A 7 -18.20 7.01 -16.02
CA PHE A 7 -18.96 8.10 -15.43
C PHE A 7 -18.12 9.36 -15.21
N GLU A 8 -16.87 9.23 -14.73
CA GLU A 8 -15.91 10.35 -14.64
C GLU A 8 -15.68 10.98 -16.00
N ASN A 9 -15.38 10.16 -17.01
CA ASN A 9 -15.04 10.63 -18.35
C ASN A 9 -16.22 11.31 -19.05
N ALA A 10 -17.45 10.91 -18.72
CA ALA A 10 -18.66 11.53 -19.27
C ALA A 10 -18.89 12.96 -18.74
N GLY A 11 -18.15 13.39 -17.70
CA GLY A 11 -18.20 14.75 -17.18
C GLY A 11 -19.57 15.11 -16.59
N ILE A 12 -20.30 14.12 -16.09
CA ILE A 12 -21.64 14.28 -15.48
C ILE A 12 -21.44 14.80 -14.05
N TYR A 13 -20.85 15.99 -13.93
CA TYR A 13 -20.65 16.70 -12.67
C TYR A 13 -21.43 18.00 -12.69
N LYS A 14 -22.53 18.02 -11.94
CA LYS A 14 -22.98 19.24 -11.26
C LYS A 14 -22.86 18.97 -9.77
N GLU A 15 -22.51 19.99 -9.00
CA GLU A 15 -22.18 19.92 -7.57
C GLU A 15 -23.34 19.45 -6.65
N ASN A 16 -24.45 18.96 -7.22
CA ASN A 16 -25.73 18.75 -6.57
C ASN A 16 -26.64 17.75 -7.33
N ILE A 17 -26.11 16.74 -8.03
CA ILE A 17 -26.98 15.77 -8.76
C ILE A 17 -27.76 14.95 -7.73
N ARG A 18 -29.06 15.21 -7.62
CA ARG A 18 -30.02 14.41 -6.85
C ARG A 18 -30.57 13.24 -7.65
N ASP A 19 -30.61 13.39 -8.97
CA ASP A 19 -31.14 12.43 -9.92
C ASP A 19 -30.52 12.67 -11.31
N PHE A 20 -30.47 11.64 -12.14
CA PHE A 20 -29.89 11.71 -13.48
C PHE A 20 -30.93 12.13 -14.52
N SER A 21 -30.63 13.18 -15.28
CA SER A 21 -31.50 13.61 -16.38
C SER A 21 -31.31 12.74 -17.62
N ALA A 22 -32.26 12.80 -18.55
CA ALA A 22 -32.12 12.14 -19.86
C ALA A 22 -30.89 12.66 -20.63
N GLU A 23 -30.50 13.92 -20.44
CA GLU A 23 -29.29 14.50 -21.03
C GLU A 23 -28.02 13.84 -20.45
N ASP A 24 -28.01 13.56 -19.15
CA ASP A 24 -26.89 12.88 -18.49
C ASP A 24 -26.74 11.44 -18.99
N ILE A 25 -27.85 10.73 -19.15
CA ILE A 25 -27.87 9.37 -19.72
C ILE A 25 -27.33 9.38 -21.17
N GLU A 26 -27.74 10.36 -21.97
CA GLU A 26 -27.26 10.51 -23.35
C GLU A 26 -25.77 10.89 -23.39
N LYS A 27 -25.28 11.70 -22.45
CA LYS A 27 -23.83 11.98 -22.29
C LYS A 27 -23.04 10.72 -21.98
N ALA A 28 -23.52 9.90 -21.04
CA ALA A 28 -22.89 8.62 -20.71
C ALA A 28 -22.82 7.69 -21.93
N ARG A 29 -23.92 7.60 -22.69
CA ARG A 29 -23.98 6.80 -23.93
C ARG A 29 -22.98 7.28 -24.98
N ARG A 30 -22.93 8.59 -25.24
CA ARG A 30 -21.98 9.17 -26.20
C ARG A 30 -20.55 8.96 -25.76
N GLN A 31 -20.25 9.14 -24.47
CA GLN A 31 -18.91 8.92 -23.95
C GLN A 31 -18.49 7.45 -24.14
N PHE A 32 -19.38 6.50 -23.88
CA PHE A 32 -19.09 5.09 -24.12
C PHE A 32 -18.70 4.82 -25.59
N GLU A 33 -19.44 5.38 -26.55
CA GLU A 33 -19.13 5.22 -27.97
C GLU A 33 -17.77 5.83 -28.35
N ILE A 34 -17.42 6.98 -27.77
CA ILE A 34 -16.09 7.59 -27.95
C ILE A 34 -15.00 6.65 -27.44
N GLU A 35 -15.11 6.15 -26.20
CA GLU A 35 -14.12 5.26 -25.59
C GLU A 35 -14.00 3.94 -26.36
N ARG A 36 -15.12 3.36 -26.79
CA ARG A 36 -15.16 2.13 -27.59
C ARG A 36 -14.51 2.31 -28.95
N SER A 37 -14.70 3.46 -29.60
CA SER A 37 -14.09 3.74 -30.90
C SER A 37 -12.57 3.91 -30.81
N GLY A 38 -12.06 4.40 -29.68
CA GLY A 38 -10.63 4.60 -29.41
C GLY A 38 -9.91 3.39 -28.81
N ASN A 39 -10.64 2.38 -28.30
CA ASN A 39 -10.04 1.26 -27.58
C ASN A 39 -10.88 -0.03 -27.69
N SER A 40 -10.33 -1.03 -28.40
CA SER A 40 -10.97 -2.33 -28.61
C SER A 40 -11.11 -3.19 -27.35
N ASN A 41 -10.45 -2.80 -26.23
CA ASN A 41 -10.48 -3.56 -24.98
C ASN A 41 -11.60 -3.10 -24.02
N VAL A 42 -12.43 -2.13 -24.42
CA VAL A 42 -13.59 -1.72 -23.64
C VAL A 42 -14.65 -2.82 -23.69
N GLN A 43 -15.17 -3.21 -22.52
CA GLN A 43 -16.21 -4.24 -22.44
C GLN A 43 -17.48 -3.77 -23.15
N HIS A 44 -18.07 -4.68 -23.95
CA HIS A 44 -19.21 -4.35 -24.81
C HIS A 44 -20.45 -3.90 -24.04
N ASP A 45 -20.63 -4.37 -22.81
CA ASP A 45 -21.76 -4.09 -21.93
C ASP A 45 -21.53 -2.91 -20.97
N LEU A 46 -20.33 -2.30 -20.98
CA LEU A 46 -19.98 -1.26 -20.01
C LEU A 46 -20.91 -0.04 -20.08
N GLY A 47 -21.26 0.40 -21.30
CA GLY A 47 -22.18 1.52 -21.50
C GLY A 47 -23.59 1.19 -20.99
N ASP A 48 -24.09 0.00 -21.31
CA ASP A 48 -25.41 -0.46 -20.88
C ASP A 48 -25.47 -0.63 -19.35
N ASN A 49 -24.40 -1.14 -18.74
CA ASN A 49 -24.27 -1.27 -17.30
C ASN A 49 -24.28 0.09 -16.58
N LEU A 50 -23.59 1.10 -17.14
CA LEU A 50 -23.65 2.46 -16.59
C LEU A 50 -25.05 3.07 -16.74
N ILE A 51 -25.71 2.91 -17.89
CA ILE A 51 -27.08 3.41 -18.09
C ILE A 51 -28.04 2.74 -17.10
N LEU A 52 -27.93 1.41 -16.92
CA LEU A 52 -28.73 0.67 -15.95
C LEU A 52 -28.46 1.15 -14.52
N ALA A 53 -27.21 1.41 -14.16
CA ALA A 53 -26.84 1.97 -12.87
C ALA A 53 -27.47 3.37 -12.66
N MET A 54 -27.43 4.23 -13.67
CA MET A 54 -28.03 5.57 -13.61
C MET A 54 -29.55 5.54 -13.49
N GLN A 55 -30.24 4.60 -14.14
CA GLN A 55 -31.70 4.54 -14.14
C GLN A 55 -32.28 3.82 -12.92
N ASN A 56 -31.65 2.72 -12.49
CA ASN A 56 -32.23 1.81 -11.50
C ASN A 56 -31.50 1.82 -10.16
N PHE A 57 -30.28 2.38 -10.11
CA PHE A 57 -29.42 2.38 -8.93
C PHE A 57 -28.78 3.76 -8.69
N ALA A 58 -29.52 4.82 -9.01
CA ALA A 58 -29.01 6.18 -9.00
C ALA A 58 -28.43 6.58 -7.62
N GLY A 59 -29.12 6.22 -6.54
CA GLY A 59 -28.69 6.52 -5.17
C GLY A 59 -27.36 5.86 -4.80
N GLN A 60 -27.14 4.61 -5.22
CA GLN A 60 -25.89 3.88 -4.95
C GLN A 60 -24.74 4.43 -5.80
N LEU A 61 -25.00 4.72 -7.08
CA LEU A 61 -24.01 5.36 -7.96
C LEU A 61 -23.60 6.74 -7.43
N LEU A 62 -24.56 7.58 -7.04
CA LEU A 62 -24.30 8.89 -6.45
C LEU A 62 -23.58 8.78 -5.09
N PHE A 63 -23.89 7.77 -4.29
CA PHE A 63 -23.18 7.51 -3.04
C PHE A 63 -21.69 7.24 -3.31
N ILE A 64 -21.38 6.34 -4.24
CA ILE A 64 -19.99 6.03 -4.63
C ILE A 64 -19.30 7.28 -5.16
N SER A 65 -19.96 8.05 -6.03
CA SER A 65 -19.41 9.29 -6.62
C SER A 65 -19.10 10.38 -5.58
N ASN A 66 -19.79 10.39 -4.45
CA ASN A 66 -19.55 11.35 -3.36
C ASN A 66 -18.66 10.80 -2.24
N ASN A 67 -18.40 9.48 -2.20
CA ASN A 67 -17.46 8.89 -1.25
C ASN A 67 -16.04 8.96 -1.81
N ARG A 68 -15.19 9.81 -1.21
CA ARG A 68 -13.81 10.01 -1.68
C ARG A 68 -13.03 8.71 -1.89
N ILE A 69 -13.13 7.76 -0.97
CA ILE A 69 -12.30 6.55 -0.99
C ILE A 69 -12.77 5.61 -2.11
N LEU A 70 -14.08 5.30 -2.14
CA LEU A 70 -14.68 4.47 -3.20
C LEU A 70 -14.47 5.10 -4.57
N TYR A 71 -14.74 6.40 -4.68
CA TYR A 71 -14.62 7.12 -5.94
C TYR A 71 -13.19 7.12 -6.48
N ASN A 72 -12.22 7.54 -5.67
CA ASN A 72 -10.82 7.57 -6.09
C ASN A 72 -10.30 6.18 -6.46
N PHE A 73 -10.71 5.15 -5.71
CA PHE A 73 -10.33 3.77 -5.98
C PHE A 73 -10.85 3.29 -7.32
N PHE A 74 -12.17 3.40 -7.59
CA PHE A 74 -12.75 2.92 -8.83
C PHE A 74 -12.40 3.79 -10.03
N SER A 75 -12.36 5.12 -9.90
CA SER A 75 -11.95 6.02 -10.99
C SER A 75 -10.44 6.00 -11.28
N LYS A 76 -9.64 5.37 -10.40
CA LYS A 76 -8.16 5.38 -10.45
C LYS A 76 -7.58 6.80 -10.43
N LYS A 77 -8.20 7.68 -9.66
CA LYS A 77 -7.79 9.08 -9.47
C LYS A 77 -7.42 9.32 -8.01
N ASN A 78 -6.85 10.48 -7.73
CA ASN A 78 -6.51 10.89 -6.36
C ASN A 78 -6.99 12.32 -6.09
N TYR A 79 -8.31 12.51 -6.07
CA TYR A 79 -8.89 13.81 -5.77
C TYR A 79 -8.80 14.13 -4.27
N SER A 80 -8.59 15.42 -3.99
CA SER A 80 -8.57 15.94 -2.63
C SER A 80 -9.97 15.95 -2.02
N ARG A 81 -10.04 16.00 -0.69
CA ARG A 81 -11.31 16.07 0.06
C ARG A 81 -12.19 17.24 -0.40
N ASN A 82 -11.60 18.34 -0.86
CA ASN A 82 -12.32 19.54 -1.30
C ASN A 82 -13.20 19.30 -2.53
N ARG A 83 -12.96 18.24 -3.32
CA ARG A 83 -13.82 17.87 -4.46
C ARG A 83 -15.12 17.17 -4.00
N PHE A 84 -15.16 16.64 -2.79
CA PHE A 84 -16.28 15.85 -2.29
C PHE A 84 -17.10 16.67 -1.30
N ASN A 85 -18.38 16.85 -1.59
CA ASN A 85 -19.26 17.66 -0.75
C ASN A 85 -19.71 16.85 0.48
N SER A 86 -19.41 17.31 1.69
CA SER A 86 -19.83 16.68 2.94
C SER A 86 -21.30 16.90 3.29
N ASP A 87 -21.94 17.88 2.63
CA ASP A 87 -23.31 18.30 2.97
C ASP A 87 -24.37 17.47 2.23
N TYR A 88 -23.96 16.69 1.22
CA TYR A 88 -24.82 15.72 0.55
C TYR A 88 -24.81 14.38 1.27
N LYS A 89 -25.76 14.22 2.19
CA LYS A 89 -26.17 12.90 2.66
C LYS A 89 -26.99 12.20 1.58
N VAL A 90 -26.37 11.80 0.47
CA VAL A 90 -26.93 10.70 -0.32
C VAL A 90 -26.86 9.49 0.60
N SER A 91 -27.98 9.13 1.23
CA SER A 91 -28.03 8.00 2.15
C SER A 91 -28.47 6.76 1.38
N SER A 92 -27.52 5.87 1.12
CA SER A 92 -27.79 4.50 0.69
C SER A 92 -27.47 3.58 1.87
N SER A 93 -28.25 2.52 2.06
CA SER A 93 -27.92 1.52 3.08
C SER A 93 -26.60 0.82 2.73
N LYS A 94 -25.94 0.23 3.73
CA LYS A 94 -24.67 -0.47 3.50
C LYS A 94 -24.88 -1.65 2.54
N GLU A 95 -25.98 -2.37 2.76
CA GLU A 95 -26.41 -3.53 2.02
C GLU A 95 -26.69 -3.19 0.55
N ASP A 96 -27.34 -2.05 0.29
CA ASP A 96 -27.60 -1.60 -1.09
C ASP A 96 -26.31 -1.23 -1.83
N VAL A 97 -25.36 -0.57 -1.15
CA VAL A 97 -24.07 -0.21 -1.75
C VAL A 97 -23.24 -1.48 -1.99
N GLN A 98 -23.25 -2.44 -1.06
CA GLN A 98 -22.62 -3.75 -1.25
C GLN A 98 -23.19 -4.46 -2.47
N ALA A 99 -24.52 -4.56 -2.58
CA ALA A 99 -25.19 -5.20 -3.72
C ALA A 99 -24.88 -4.48 -5.04
N PHE A 100 -24.78 -3.15 -5.03
CA PHE A 100 -24.37 -2.38 -6.19
C PHE A 100 -22.93 -2.71 -6.62
N ILE A 101 -21.98 -2.69 -5.68
CA ILE A 101 -20.58 -3.01 -5.97
C ILE A 101 -20.48 -4.45 -6.45
N ASP A 102 -21.18 -5.39 -5.82
CA ASP A 102 -21.18 -6.79 -6.23
C ASP A 102 -21.67 -6.96 -7.68
N LYS A 103 -22.77 -6.28 -8.03
CA LYS A 103 -23.38 -6.37 -9.35
C LYS A 103 -22.55 -5.72 -10.46
N PHE A 104 -21.98 -4.54 -10.22
CA PHE A 104 -21.41 -3.72 -11.30
C PHE A 104 -19.89 -3.59 -11.25
N LEU A 105 -19.26 -3.87 -10.11
CA LEU A 105 -17.86 -3.50 -9.85
C LEU A 105 -17.00 -4.62 -9.24
N SER A 106 -17.58 -5.76 -8.82
CA SER A 106 -16.85 -6.85 -8.15
C SER A 106 -15.67 -7.37 -8.95
N LYS A 107 -15.86 -7.62 -10.25
CA LYS A 107 -14.81 -8.09 -11.14
C LYS A 107 -13.65 -7.09 -11.26
N ASP A 108 -13.96 -5.80 -11.38
CA ASP A 108 -12.95 -4.74 -11.45
C ASP A 108 -12.28 -4.52 -10.09
N LEU A 109 -13.04 -4.60 -9.00
CA LEU A 109 -12.54 -4.55 -7.63
C LEU A 109 -11.48 -5.63 -7.40
N ASP A 110 -11.82 -6.89 -7.68
CA ASP A 110 -10.92 -8.02 -7.52
C ASP A 110 -9.68 -7.87 -8.41
N ALA A 111 -9.84 -7.40 -9.66
CA ALA A 111 -8.72 -7.15 -10.56
C ALA A 111 -7.77 -6.06 -10.03
N ILE A 112 -8.30 -4.93 -9.54
CA ILE A 112 -7.51 -3.84 -8.96
C ILE A 112 -6.78 -4.32 -7.70
N LEU A 113 -7.48 -5.03 -6.80
CA LEU A 113 -6.88 -5.56 -5.57
C LEU A 113 -5.77 -6.56 -5.88
N ASN A 114 -5.97 -7.47 -6.82
CA ASN A 114 -4.93 -8.40 -7.27
C ASN A 114 -3.70 -7.66 -7.78
N GLN A 115 -3.90 -6.66 -8.64
CA GLN A 115 -2.80 -5.83 -9.15
C GLN A 115 -2.04 -5.12 -8.02
N LEU A 116 -2.74 -4.54 -7.03
CA LEU A 116 -2.11 -3.87 -5.89
C LEU A 116 -1.33 -4.85 -5.01
N ILE A 117 -1.86 -6.06 -4.78
CA ILE A 117 -1.14 -7.12 -4.06
C ILE A 117 0.14 -7.50 -4.81
N GLU A 118 0.08 -7.74 -6.12
CA GLU A 118 1.24 -8.10 -6.95
C GLU A 118 2.31 -7.01 -6.93
N GLN A 119 1.91 -5.74 -7.00
CA GLN A 119 2.80 -4.59 -6.98
C GLN A 119 3.29 -4.21 -5.57
N ASN A 120 2.97 -4.99 -4.53
CA ASN A 120 3.28 -4.70 -3.13
C ASN A 120 2.74 -3.34 -2.63
N ARG A 121 1.65 -2.85 -3.22
CA ARG A 121 1.01 -1.56 -2.88
C ARG A 121 0.00 -1.72 -1.75
N PHE A 122 0.43 -2.28 -0.62
CA PHE A 122 -0.47 -2.62 0.49
C PHE A 122 -1.08 -1.40 1.17
N ASP A 123 -0.37 -0.27 1.23
CA ASP A 123 -0.91 0.99 1.79
C ASP A 123 -2.17 1.44 1.03
N ASN A 124 -2.18 1.31 -0.30
CA ASN A 124 -3.36 1.63 -1.10
C ASN A 124 -4.57 0.74 -0.76
N ILE A 125 -4.32 -0.53 -0.42
CA ILE A 125 -5.38 -1.48 -0.02
C ILE A 125 -5.85 -1.14 1.40
N ASP A 126 -4.94 -0.85 2.31
CA ASP A 126 -5.25 -0.45 3.69
C ASP A 126 -6.13 0.81 3.73
N ASP A 127 -5.77 1.84 2.95
CA ASP A 127 -6.56 3.06 2.77
C ASP A 127 -7.97 2.75 2.24
N PHE A 128 -8.10 1.78 1.33
CA PHE A 128 -9.38 1.36 0.78
C PHE A 128 -10.21 0.55 1.80
N LEU A 129 -9.57 -0.23 2.67
CA LEU A 129 -10.25 -0.98 3.72
C LEU A 129 -10.85 -0.08 4.83
N ALA A 130 -10.59 1.23 4.81
CA ALA A 130 -11.33 2.19 5.63
C ALA A 130 -12.83 2.29 5.28
N VAL A 131 -13.25 1.78 4.11
CA VAL A 131 -14.66 1.68 3.69
C VAL A 131 -15.10 0.21 3.51
N LYS A 132 -14.45 -0.72 4.22
CA LYS A 132 -14.67 -2.17 4.08
C LYS A 132 -16.11 -2.62 4.30
N GLU A 133 -16.90 -1.87 5.08
CA GLU A 133 -18.29 -2.19 5.34
C GLU A 133 -19.20 -2.09 4.10
N TYR A 134 -18.72 -1.47 3.01
CA TYR A 134 -19.43 -1.39 1.74
C TYR A 134 -18.95 -2.43 0.73
N LEU A 135 -17.94 -3.23 1.06
CA LEU A 135 -17.36 -4.19 0.12
C LEU A 135 -18.14 -5.51 0.13
N PRO A 136 -18.31 -6.16 -1.04
CA PRO A 136 -18.89 -7.50 -1.11
C PRO A 136 -18.06 -8.51 -0.33
N GLU A 137 -18.73 -9.44 0.36
CA GLU A 137 -18.08 -10.48 1.17
C GLU A 137 -17.14 -11.35 0.32
N ASN A 138 -17.57 -11.77 -0.87
CA ASN A 138 -16.76 -12.56 -1.80
C ASN A 138 -15.44 -11.88 -2.15
N SER A 139 -15.44 -10.57 -2.42
CA SER A 139 -14.22 -9.81 -2.71
C SER A 139 -13.29 -9.73 -1.49
N MET A 140 -13.86 -9.62 -0.28
CA MET A 140 -13.09 -9.64 0.97
C MET A 140 -12.47 -11.01 1.24
N GLU A 141 -13.20 -12.10 0.98
CA GLU A 141 -12.68 -13.47 1.05
C GLU A 141 -11.56 -13.70 0.03
N ASN A 142 -11.75 -13.26 -1.22
CA ASN A 142 -10.74 -13.33 -2.27
C ASN A 142 -9.46 -12.58 -1.87
N LEU A 143 -9.58 -11.37 -1.32
CA LEU A 143 -8.44 -10.60 -0.82
C LEU A 143 -7.75 -11.31 0.35
N SER A 144 -8.50 -11.84 1.33
CA SER A 144 -7.96 -12.64 2.44
C SER A 144 -7.16 -13.85 1.94
N LYS A 145 -7.70 -14.56 0.93
CA LYS A 145 -7.03 -15.68 0.29
C LYS A 145 -5.74 -15.24 -0.39
N LYS A 146 -5.75 -14.13 -1.14
CA LYS A 146 -4.55 -13.58 -1.81
C LYS A 146 -3.46 -13.18 -0.82
N VAL A 147 -3.83 -12.59 0.31
CA VAL A 147 -2.88 -12.31 1.41
C VAL A 147 -2.29 -13.61 1.96
N SER A 148 -3.11 -14.65 2.12
CA SER A 148 -2.66 -15.98 2.55
C SER A 148 -1.70 -16.62 1.55
N GLU A 149 -2.05 -16.60 0.26
CA GLU A 149 -1.20 -17.10 -0.84
C GLU A 149 0.15 -16.37 -0.88
N LYS A 150 0.18 -15.07 -0.54
CA LYS A 150 1.42 -14.30 -0.47
C LYS A 150 2.32 -14.69 0.70
N LEU A 151 1.74 -15.08 1.83
CA LEU A 151 2.48 -15.68 2.95
C LEU A 151 3.00 -17.07 2.56
N ASP A 152 2.19 -17.90 1.91
CA ASP A 152 2.61 -19.24 1.44
C ASP A 152 3.78 -19.12 0.45
N PHE A 153 3.69 -18.18 -0.49
CA PHE A 153 4.79 -17.87 -1.41
C PHE A 153 6.08 -17.49 -0.67
N ALA A 154 6.01 -16.70 0.41
CA ALA A 154 7.18 -16.39 1.22
C ALA A 154 7.74 -17.63 1.93
N ILE A 155 6.87 -18.46 2.51
CA ILE A 155 7.26 -19.71 3.18
C ILE A 155 8.02 -20.61 2.21
N ASP A 156 7.53 -20.77 0.98
CA ASP A 156 8.14 -21.62 -0.04
C ASP A 156 9.43 -21.03 -0.60
N SER A 157 9.48 -19.70 -0.75
CA SER A 157 10.63 -18.98 -1.30
C SER A 157 11.81 -18.87 -0.35
N ILE A 158 11.56 -18.83 0.97
CA ILE A 158 12.62 -18.76 1.97
C ILE A 158 13.18 -20.16 2.20
N ASN A 159 14.21 -20.48 1.43
CA ASN A 159 15.04 -21.68 1.57
C ASN A 159 16.44 -21.31 2.11
N GLY A 160 17.21 -22.33 2.52
CA GLY A 160 18.50 -22.18 3.22
C GLY A 160 19.56 -21.33 2.53
N ASN A 161 19.38 -20.98 1.24
CA ASN A 161 20.37 -20.32 0.40
C ASN A 161 19.83 -19.06 -0.29
N LEU A 162 19.15 -18.17 0.46
CA LEU A 162 18.74 -16.85 -0.07
C LEU A 162 19.96 -15.95 -0.32
N GLN A 163 20.17 -15.55 -1.58
CA GLN A 163 21.09 -14.46 -1.90
C GLN A 163 20.39 -13.10 -1.80
N LEU A 164 21.16 -12.02 -1.71
CA LEU A 164 20.61 -10.67 -1.59
C LEU A 164 19.72 -10.26 -2.77
N SER A 165 20.09 -10.67 -3.99
CA SER A 165 19.26 -10.49 -5.18
C SER A 165 17.91 -11.19 -5.09
N ASP A 166 17.87 -12.37 -4.47
CA ASP A 166 16.65 -13.17 -4.31
C ASP A 166 15.73 -12.56 -3.26
N ILE A 167 16.29 -11.95 -2.21
CA ILE A 167 15.53 -11.23 -1.19
C ILE A 167 14.73 -10.10 -1.83
N ASN A 168 15.41 -9.21 -2.57
CA ASN A 168 14.77 -8.03 -3.16
C ASN A 168 13.78 -8.40 -4.27
N ARG A 169 13.98 -9.52 -4.97
CA ARG A 169 13.04 -9.95 -6.01
C ARG A 169 11.83 -10.70 -5.45
N THR A 170 12.03 -11.48 -4.40
CA THR A 170 11.08 -12.53 -4.02
C THR A 170 10.32 -12.20 -2.75
N VAL A 171 10.99 -11.66 -1.73
CA VAL A 171 10.40 -11.49 -0.39
C VAL A 171 10.58 -10.09 0.18
N GLU A 172 10.83 -9.10 -0.69
CA GLU A 172 11.04 -7.71 -0.30
C GLU A 172 9.86 -7.15 0.52
N PHE A 173 8.65 -7.56 0.17
CA PHE A 173 7.43 -7.14 0.85
C PHE A 173 7.39 -7.47 2.34
N LEU A 174 8.17 -8.46 2.81
CA LEU A 174 8.29 -8.79 4.24
C LEU A 174 8.94 -7.67 5.05
N LYS A 175 9.62 -6.72 4.39
CA LYS A 175 10.18 -5.53 5.03
C LYS A 175 9.12 -4.45 5.26
N TYR A 176 7.95 -4.52 4.60
CA TYR A 176 7.00 -3.42 4.58
C TYR A 176 6.02 -3.50 5.75
N ARG A 177 5.94 -2.42 6.51
CA ARG A 177 4.94 -2.25 7.59
C ARG A 177 3.51 -2.51 7.08
N SER A 178 3.18 -1.96 5.92
CA SER A 178 1.83 -2.01 5.35
C SER A 178 1.38 -3.41 4.97
N PHE A 179 2.30 -4.32 4.67
CA PHE A 179 1.97 -5.73 4.50
C PHE A 179 1.38 -6.31 5.79
N TYR A 180 2.04 -6.12 6.94
CA TYR A 180 1.57 -6.66 8.23
C TYR A 180 0.29 -5.99 8.73
N VAL A 181 0.11 -4.70 8.45
CA VAL A 181 -1.17 -4.02 8.70
C VAL A 181 -2.28 -4.67 7.88
N LEU A 182 -2.04 -4.94 6.59
CA LEU A 182 -3.00 -5.62 5.73
C LEU A 182 -3.33 -7.03 6.24
N VAL A 183 -2.33 -7.84 6.64
CA VAL A 183 -2.60 -9.18 7.20
C VAL A 183 -3.46 -9.11 8.46
N SER A 184 -3.31 -8.04 9.26
CA SER A 184 -4.08 -7.85 10.50
C SER A 184 -5.58 -7.68 10.27
N HIS A 185 -6.00 -7.11 9.13
CA HIS A 185 -7.43 -7.03 8.78
C HIS A 185 -8.07 -8.41 8.60
N PHE A 186 -7.28 -9.42 8.26
CA PHE A 186 -7.72 -10.78 7.98
C PHE A 186 -7.19 -11.80 9.00
N ARG A 187 -6.80 -11.34 10.19
CA ARG A 187 -6.17 -12.15 11.23
C ARG A 187 -6.96 -13.42 11.54
N SER A 188 -6.25 -14.51 11.69
CA SER A 188 -6.78 -15.83 12.08
C SER A 188 -5.64 -16.65 12.67
N THR A 189 -5.97 -17.71 13.42
CA THR A 189 -4.96 -18.64 13.95
C THR A 189 -4.09 -19.24 12.84
N GLU A 190 -4.66 -19.51 11.67
CA GLU A 190 -3.90 -19.97 10.49
C GLU A 190 -2.88 -18.92 10.05
N LYS A 191 -3.27 -17.65 9.95
CA LYS A 191 -2.35 -16.57 9.53
C LYS A 191 -1.28 -16.29 10.58
N ASP A 192 -1.60 -16.42 11.87
CA ASP A 192 -0.62 -16.35 12.96
C ASP A 192 0.49 -17.41 12.77
N GLU A 193 0.11 -18.66 12.51
CA GLU A 193 1.07 -19.75 12.28
C GLU A 193 1.88 -19.57 10.99
N LYS A 194 1.27 -19.05 9.92
CA LYS A 194 2.01 -18.70 8.69
C LYS A 194 3.04 -17.61 8.95
N ILE A 195 2.65 -16.52 9.63
CA ILE A 195 3.58 -15.44 9.98
C ILE A 195 4.71 -15.95 10.87
N LYS A 196 4.40 -16.77 11.88
CA LYS A 196 5.41 -17.40 12.74
C LYS A 196 6.36 -18.30 11.94
N THR A 197 5.85 -19.04 10.97
CA THR A 197 6.65 -19.88 10.06
C THR A 197 7.59 -19.05 9.20
N VAL A 198 7.10 -17.97 8.58
CA VAL A 198 7.92 -17.02 7.82
C VAL A 198 8.99 -16.42 8.72
N TYR A 199 8.62 -15.95 9.91
CA TYR A 199 9.54 -15.39 10.90
C TYR A 199 10.67 -16.37 11.25
N ASN A 200 10.33 -17.60 11.63
CA ASN A 200 11.32 -18.61 12.01
C ASN A 200 12.25 -18.97 10.83
N LYS A 201 11.71 -19.04 9.61
CA LYS A 201 12.50 -19.29 8.41
C LYS A 201 13.53 -18.19 8.16
N VAL A 202 13.13 -16.92 8.25
CA VAL A 202 14.07 -15.79 8.11
C VAL A 202 15.07 -15.76 9.27
N TYR A 203 14.61 -16.00 10.50
CA TYR A 203 15.47 -16.00 11.68
C TYR A 203 16.54 -17.10 11.62
N ASN A 204 16.23 -18.28 11.08
CA ASN A 204 17.21 -19.37 10.92
C ASN A 204 18.35 -19.04 9.94
N LEU A 205 18.18 -18.00 9.12
CA LEU A 205 19.22 -17.49 8.21
C LEU A 205 20.09 -16.39 8.83
N HIS A 206 19.98 -16.15 10.14
CA HIS A 206 20.70 -15.09 10.86
C HIS A 206 22.22 -15.15 10.77
N SER A 207 22.80 -16.30 10.39
CA SER A 207 24.24 -16.47 10.17
C SER A 207 24.73 -15.74 8.92
N ASN A 208 23.85 -15.52 7.93
CA ASN A 208 24.13 -14.70 6.76
C ASN A 208 23.93 -13.21 7.10
N SER A 209 25.01 -12.45 7.13
CA SER A 209 24.98 -11.01 7.47
C SER A 209 24.13 -10.19 6.49
N ALA A 210 24.15 -10.51 5.20
CA ALA A 210 23.32 -9.83 4.21
C ALA A 210 21.83 -10.08 4.50
N VAL A 211 21.42 -11.32 4.75
CA VAL A 211 20.03 -11.64 5.11
C VAL A 211 19.63 -10.94 6.41
N ARG A 212 20.53 -10.94 7.41
CA ARG A 212 20.31 -10.27 8.70
C ARG A 212 19.98 -8.79 8.53
N HIS A 213 20.82 -8.05 7.81
CA HIS A 213 20.68 -6.60 7.68
C HIS A 213 19.60 -6.19 6.66
N GLU A 214 19.51 -6.90 5.53
CA GLU A 214 18.66 -6.48 4.41
C GLU A 214 17.24 -7.02 4.48
N LEU A 215 16.98 -8.08 5.26
CA LEU A 215 15.66 -8.68 5.40
C LEU A 215 15.23 -8.78 6.85
N MET A 216 15.99 -9.49 7.70
CA MET A 216 15.55 -9.85 9.04
C MET A 216 15.31 -8.62 9.93
N ASN A 217 16.25 -7.68 10.00
CA ASN A 217 16.11 -6.48 10.83
C ASN A 217 14.94 -5.57 10.39
N PRO A 218 14.79 -5.22 9.10
CA PRO A 218 13.60 -4.52 8.60
C PRO A 218 12.30 -5.28 8.86
N MET A 219 12.31 -6.60 8.64
CA MET A 219 11.15 -7.47 8.88
C MET A 219 10.73 -7.44 10.35
N ILE A 220 11.65 -7.60 11.30
CA ILE A 220 11.38 -7.51 12.74
C ILE A 220 10.78 -6.14 13.09
N SER A 221 11.33 -5.07 12.51
CA SER A 221 10.84 -3.71 12.74
C SER A 221 9.42 -3.51 12.22
N SER A 222 9.06 -4.17 11.13
CA SER A 222 7.73 -4.09 10.52
C SER A 222 6.70 -5.04 11.14
N LEU A 223 7.13 -6.21 11.64
CA LEU A 223 6.28 -7.25 12.24
C LEU A 223 5.46 -6.78 13.44
N VAL A 224 5.94 -5.80 14.20
CA VAL A 224 5.20 -5.26 15.36
C VAL A 224 3.88 -4.59 14.97
N ASN A 225 3.66 -4.32 13.68
CA ASN A 225 2.42 -3.79 13.14
C ASN A 225 1.39 -4.89 12.82
N TYR A 226 1.78 -6.16 12.94
CA TYR A 226 0.84 -7.27 12.89
C TYR A 226 0.06 -7.37 14.21
N ASN A 227 -1.26 -7.53 14.12
CA ASN A 227 -2.14 -7.73 15.25
C ASN A 227 -2.65 -9.18 15.27
N ALA A 228 -1.84 -10.08 15.81
CA ALA A 228 -2.14 -11.51 15.90
C ALA A 228 -3.41 -11.78 16.73
N VAL A 229 -4.03 -12.95 16.49
CA VAL A 229 -5.05 -13.50 17.39
C VAL A 229 -4.37 -14.02 18.68
N ASN A 230 -3.20 -14.63 18.54
CA ASN A 230 -2.36 -15.09 19.63
C ASN A 230 -1.55 -13.92 20.22
N TYR A 231 -1.89 -13.51 21.44
CA TYR A 231 -1.21 -12.42 22.16
C TYR A 231 0.28 -12.69 22.42
N ASP A 232 0.68 -13.94 22.63
CA ASP A 232 2.08 -14.30 22.86
C ASP A 232 2.94 -14.05 21.62
N LEU A 233 2.35 -14.19 20.42
CA LEU A 233 3.04 -13.90 19.16
C LEU A 233 3.33 -12.40 19.03
N ASN A 234 2.37 -11.55 19.39
CA ASN A 234 2.59 -10.09 19.42
C ASN A 234 3.65 -9.70 20.47
N ALA A 235 3.65 -10.34 21.64
CA ALA A 235 4.64 -10.10 22.68
C ALA A 235 6.05 -10.51 22.22
N LEU A 236 6.18 -11.64 21.52
CA LEU A 236 7.42 -12.07 20.90
C LEU A 236 7.95 -11.03 19.90
N PHE A 237 7.12 -10.52 19.00
CA PHE A 237 7.53 -9.53 18.01
C PHE A 237 7.99 -8.22 18.64
N ARG A 238 7.28 -7.74 19.66
CA ARG A 238 7.70 -6.54 20.42
C ARG A 238 9.03 -6.76 21.12
N LYS A 239 9.18 -7.86 21.86
CA LYS A 239 10.44 -8.21 22.54
C LYS A 239 11.63 -8.27 21.56
N ASN A 240 11.43 -8.85 20.38
CA ASN A 240 12.49 -8.95 19.38
C ASN A 240 12.83 -7.60 18.75
N LYS A 241 11.83 -6.72 18.56
CA LYS A 241 12.07 -5.34 18.15
C LYS A 241 12.85 -4.56 19.22
N ASP A 242 12.44 -4.65 20.48
CA ASP A 242 13.12 -3.96 21.57
C ASP A 242 14.60 -4.41 21.70
N ALA A 243 14.84 -5.72 21.52
CA ALA A 243 16.20 -6.27 21.50
C ALA A 243 17.03 -5.78 20.29
N LEU A 244 16.40 -5.63 19.12
CA LEU A 244 17.03 -5.10 17.92
C LEU A 244 17.37 -3.61 18.10
N ASP A 245 16.43 -2.82 18.60
CA ASP A 245 16.61 -1.38 18.84
C ASP A 245 17.73 -1.15 19.88
N ALA A 246 17.74 -1.90 20.98
CA ALA A 246 18.81 -1.83 22.00
C ALA A 246 20.18 -2.26 21.45
N ALA A 247 20.24 -3.21 20.51
CA ALA A 247 21.49 -3.60 19.87
C ALA A 247 22.03 -2.48 18.96
N ASN A 248 21.15 -1.79 18.24
CA ASN A 248 21.52 -0.66 17.39
C ASN A 248 21.99 0.54 18.23
N GLU A 249 21.34 0.83 19.36
CA GLU A 249 21.75 1.89 20.29
C GLU A 249 23.15 1.62 20.88
N ARG A 250 23.46 0.38 21.27
CA ARG A 250 24.81 0.01 21.72
C ARG A 250 25.87 0.18 20.64
N VAL A 251 25.54 -0.06 19.37
CA VAL A 251 26.46 0.18 18.26
C VAL A 251 26.68 1.68 18.04
N SER A 252 25.64 2.52 18.16
CA SER A 252 25.80 3.98 18.09
C SER A 252 26.59 4.54 19.27
N ASP A 253 26.39 4.01 20.48
CA ASP A 253 27.08 4.47 21.68
C ASP A 253 28.54 3.98 21.75
N SER A 254 28.82 2.76 21.27
CA SER A 254 30.19 2.25 21.12
C SER A 254 30.96 2.89 19.94
N GLY A 255 30.27 3.62 19.06
CA GLY A 255 30.85 4.51 18.06
C GLY A 255 31.28 5.89 18.60
N SER A 256 31.04 6.17 19.89
CA SER A 256 31.52 7.40 20.54
C SER A 256 32.97 7.31 21.05
N SER A 257 33.84 6.57 20.34
CA SER A 257 35.28 6.79 20.48
C SER A 257 35.67 8.03 19.67
N SER A 258 35.77 9.19 20.35
CA SER A 258 36.60 10.37 20.00
C SER A 258 37.12 10.43 18.55
N GLY A 259 36.20 10.52 17.58
CA GLY A 259 36.51 10.65 16.18
C GLY A 259 36.75 12.11 15.86
N PHE A 260 38.01 12.45 15.59
CA PHE A 260 38.48 13.73 15.06
C PHE A 260 37.39 14.40 14.19
N SER A 261 36.74 15.44 14.71
CA SER A 261 35.74 16.20 13.97
C SER A 261 36.35 16.72 12.67
N GLY A 262 35.58 16.83 11.59
CA GLY A 262 36.07 17.44 10.33
C GLY A 262 36.70 18.83 10.53
N TRP A 263 36.38 19.49 11.64
CA TRP A 263 37.02 20.73 12.11
C TRP A 263 38.51 20.58 12.42
N SER A 264 38.92 19.46 13.01
CA SER A 264 40.32 19.21 13.35
C SER A 264 41.20 18.90 12.13
N ILE A 265 40.63 18.38 11.03
CA ILE A 265 41.31 18.29 9.72
C ILE A 265 41.55 19.70 9.14
N VAL A 266 40.57 20.59 9.23
CA VAL A 266 40.70 21.99 8.80
C VAL A 266 41.79 22.71 9.59
N VAL A 267 41.87 22.50 10.91
CA VAL A 267 42.92 23.09 11.77
C VAL A 267 44.32 22.58 11.39
N VAL A 268 44.48 21.28 11.12
CA VAL A 268 45.76 20.72 10.68
C VAL A 268 46.20 21.30 9.34
N ILE A 269 45.27 21.45 8.39
CA ILE A 269 45.55 22.08 7.08
C ILE A 269 46.00 23.54 7.27
N ILE A 270 45.35 24.31 8.15
CA ILE A 270 45.73 25.71 8.43
C ILE A 270 47.14 25.78 9.04
N ILE A 271 47.49 24.87 9.95
CA ILE A 271 48.82 24.82 10.57
C ILE A 271 49.89 24.50 9.51
N VAL A 272 49.65 23.51 8.64
CA VAL A 272 50.58 23.15 7.57
C VAL A 272 50.79 24.31 6.61
N ILE A 273 49.72 25.01 6.20
CA ILE A 273 49.82 26.20 5.35
C ILE A 273 50.63 27.31 6.04
N ARG A 274 50.42 27.55 7.34
CA ARG A 274 51.19 28.55 8.10
C ARG A 274 52.68 28.21 8.17
N VAL A 275 53.03 26.93 8.35
CA VAL A 275 54.42 26.48 8.39
C VAL A 275 55.09 26.64 7.03
N ILE A 276 54.40 26.29 5.93
CA ILE A 276 54.89 26.49 4.56
C ILE A 276 55.12 27.99 4.28
N LEU A 277 54.19 28.86 4.69
CA LEU A 277 54.34 30.31 4.53
C LEU A 277 55.48 30.90 5.38
N LEU A 278 55.72 30.36 6.58
CA LEU A 278 56.85 30.76 7.43
C LEU A 278 58.19 30.33 6.84
N LEU A 279 58.28 29.10 6.32
CA LEU A 279 59.48 28.61 5.62
C LEU A 279 59.73 29.38 4.32
N ALA A 280 58.68 29.73 3.57
CA ALA A 280 58.79 30.58 2.38
C ALA A 280 59.25 32.02 2.69
N ARG A 281 58.94 32.54 3.90
CA ARG A 281 59.46 33.83 4.38
C ARG A 281 60.91 33.74 4.85
N LEU A 282 61.32 32.62 5.46
CA LEU A 282 62.70 32.40 5.91
C LEU A 282 63.66 32.07 4.77
N GLY A 283 63.17 31.55 3.64
CA GLY A 283 63.97 31.34 2.42
C GLY A 283 64.14 32.57 1.52
N ARG A 284 63.63 33.74 1.92
CA ARG A 284 63.76 35.03 1.21
C ARG A 284 64.47 36.11 2.05
N ALA A 285 65.12 35.72 3.14
CA ALA A 285 66.01 36.57 3.93
C ALA A 285 67.47 36.21 3.64
#